data_AF-A0A1V5TCD7-F1
#
_entry.id   AF-A0A1V5TCD7-F1
#
_cell.length_a   1.000
_cell.length_b   1.000
_cell.length_c   1.000
_cell.angle_alpha   90.00
_cell.angle_beta   90.00
_cell.angle_gamma   90.00
#
_symmetry.space_group_name_H-M   'P 1'
#
loop_
_entity.id
_entity.type
_entity.pdbx_description
1 polymer ?
#
loop_
_entity_poly.entity_id
_entity_poly.type
_entity_poly.pdbx_seq_one_letter_code
_entity_poly.pdbx_strand_id
1 'polypeptide(L)' 'MSDLIKLTGLWKSKTKRGETLLSGSLNAVTSIVILPNSYKKTEKDPDFNIYLKAREKDAAAVKPAAPAPADELDF' A
#
# COMPACT_ATOMS: atom_id res chain seq x y z
N MET A 1 -17.44 -18.50 15.40
CA MET A 1 -16.79 -17.52 14.50
C MET A 1 -16.99 -16.08 15.00
N SER A 2 -17.27 -15.91 16.30
CA SER A 2 -18.02 -14.77 16.83
C SER A 2 -17.18 -13.65 17.41
N ASP A 3 -15.85 -13.83 17.47
CA ASP A 3 -14.89 -12.86 18.06
C ASP A 3 -13.85 -12.36 17.04
N LEU A 4 -14.18 -12.39 15.75
CA LEU A 4 -13.28 -11.90 14.71
C LEU A 4 -13.40 -10.38 14.55
N ILE A 5 -12.38 -9.65 14.98
CA ILE A 5 -12.29 -8.20 14.80
C ILE A 5 -11.65 -7.89 13.44
N LYS A 6 -12.35 -7.12 12.60
CA LYS A 6 -11.77 -6.62 11.34
C LYS A 6 -10.70 -5.58 11.65
N LEU A 7 -9.44 -5.94 11.40
CA LEU A 7 -8.30 -5.03 11.53
C LEU A 7 -8.30 -3.96 10.44
N THR A 8 -8.35 -4.36 9.16
CA THR A 8 -8.39 -3.44 8.02
C THR A 8 -8.90 -4.12 6.75
N GLY A 9 -9.22 -3.33 5.72
CA GLY A 9 -9.44 -3.81 4.36
C GLY A 9 -8.10 -4.01 3.63
N LEU A 10 -8.00 -5.07 2.83
CA LEU A 10 -6.83 -5.35 2.01
C LEU A 10 -7.23 -5.33 0.53
N TRP A 11 -6.44 -4.66 -0.28
CA TRP A 11 -6.57 -4.59 -1.73
C TRP A 11 -5.58 -5.53 -2.40
N LYS A 12 -6.03 -6.23 -3.44
CA LYS A 12 -5.21 -7.13 -4.23
C LYS A 12 -4.46 -6.34 -5.30
N SER A 13 -3.15 -6.56 -5.37
CA SER A 13 -2.25 -6.03 -6.40
C SER A 13 -1.28 -7.12 -6.85
N LYS A 14 -0.53 -6.86 -7.92
CA LYS A 14 0.53 -7.75 -8.41
C LYS A 14 1.89 -7.12 -8.13
N THR A 15 2.82 -7.88 -7.59
CA THR A 15 4.21 -7.44 -7.46
C THR A 15 4.88 -7.42 -8.84
N LYS A 16 6.04 -6.76 -8.94
CA LYS A 16 6.89 -6.80 -10.15
C LYS A 16 7.31 -8.23 -10.55
N ARG A 17 7.24 -9.19 -9.61
CA ARG A 17 7.53 -10.61 -9.83
C ARG A 17 6.29 -11.42 -10.23
N GLY A 18 5.13 -10.78 -10.38
CA GLY A 18 3.87 -11.42 -10.76
C GLY A 18 3.11 -12.06 -9.59
N GLU A 19 3.63 -11.96 -8.36
CA GLU A 19 3.01 -12.55 -7.18
C GLU A 19 1.84 -11.70 -6.68
N THR A 20 0.86 -12.34 -6.05
CA THR A 20 -0.28 -11.64 -5.46
C THR A 20 0.17 -10.92 -4.19
N LEU A 21 0.02 -9.60 -4.16
CA LEU A 21 0.26 -8.78 -2.97
C LEU A 21 -1.07 -8.26 -2.44
N LEU A 22 -1.33 -8.44 -1.16
CA LEU A 22 -2.48 -7.83 -0.49
C LEU A 22 -1.97 -6.69 0.38
N SER A 23 -2.42 -5.47 0.17
CA SER A 23 -2.00 -4.32 0.98
C SER A 23 -3.19 -3.54 1.51
N GLY A 24 -3.05 -2.94 2.69
CA GLY A 24 -4.09 -2.11 3.28
C GLY A 24 -3.52 -1.14 4.30
N SER A 25 -4.29 -0.10 4.64
CA SER A 25 -3.88 0.85 5.67
C SER A 25 -4.35 0.36 7.03
N LEU A 26 -3.46 0.23 8.01
CA LEU A 26 -3.86 -0.12 9.38
C LEU A 26 -4.29 1.14 10.14
N ASN A 27 -3.52 2.22 10.02
CA ASN A 27 -3.83 3.53 10.58
C ASN A 27 -3.27 4.65 9.69
N ALA A 28 -3.24 5.89 10.18
CA ALA A 28 -2.76 7.05 9.42
C ALA A 28 -1.27 6.99 9.02
N VAL A 29 -0.45 6.19 9.73
CA VAL A 29 1.01 6.17 9.58
C VAL A 29 1.58 4.80 9.23
N THR A 30 0.78 3.74 9.29
CA THR A 30 1.21 2.37 9.00
C THR A 30 0.29 1.70 8.00
N SER A 31 0.90 0.90 7.14
CA SER A 31 0.22 0.04 6.19
C SER A 31 0.72 -1.40 6.35
N ILE A 32 -0.20 -2.33 6.12
CA ILE A 32 0.04 -3.76 6.13
C ILE A 32 0.24 -4.23 4.70
N VAL A 33 1.18 -5.15 4.51
CA VAL A 33 1.42 -5.84 3.25
C VAL A 33 1.49 -7.34 3.54
N ILE A 34 0.71 -8.13 2.81
CA ILE A 34 0.71 -9.58 2.87
C ILE A 34 1.26 -10.13 1.56
N LEU A 35 2.25 -11.00 1.66
CA LEU A 35 2.90 -11.67 0.54
C LEU A 35 2.80 -13.18 0.70
N PRO A 36 2.59 -13.94 -0.38
CA PRO A 36 2.71 -15.39 -0.34
C PRO A 36 4.14 -15.78 0.02
N ASN A 37 4.29 -16.88 0.76
CA ASN A 37 5.59 -17.40 1.13
C ASN A 37 6.17 -18.26 0.00
N SER A 38 6.93 -17.63 -0.89
CA SER A 38 7.59 -18.32 -2.02
C SER A 38 8.74 -19.25 -1.60
N TYR A 39 9.08 -19.30 -0.30
CA TYR A 39 10.09 -20.19 0.28
C TYR A 39 9.47 -21.33 1.10
N LYS A 40 8.15 -21.56 1.01
CA LYS A 40 7.48 -22.69 1.65
C LYS A 40 8.12 -24.00 1.19
N LYS A 41 8.79 -24.71 2.11
CA LYS A 41 9.43 -26.02 1.84
C LYS A 41 8.64 -27.17 2.43
N THR A 42 7.86 -26.89 3.48
CA THR A 42 7.07 -27.88 4.20
C THR A 42 5.68 -27.35 4.51
N GLU A 43 4.72 -28.24 4.80
CA GLU A 43 3.37 -27.85 5.22
C GLU A 43 3.33 -27.07 6.54
N LYS A 44 4.43 -27.10 7.32
CA LYS A 44 4.55 -26.36 8.59
C LYS A 44 4.90 -24.89 8.38
N ASP A 45 5.32 -24.50 7.18
CA ASP A 45 5.64 -23.10 6.88
C ASP A 45 4.36 -22.33 6.55
N PRO A 46 4.24 -21.05 6.97
CA PRO A 46 3.06 -20.24 6.72
C PRO A 46 2.88 -19.97 5.22
N ASP A 47 1.64 -19.97 4.74
CA ASP A 47 1.31 -19.65 3.34
C ASP A 47 1.51 -18.17 3.00
N PHE A 48 1.36 -17.30 3.99
CA PHE A 48 1.46 -15.85 3.83
C PHE A 48 2.29 -15.22 4.94
N ASN A 49 3.08 -14.22 4.56
CA ASN A 49 3.85 -13.38 5.48
C ASN A 49 3.19 -11.99 5.54
N ILE A 50 3.00 -11.49 6.76
CA ILE A 50 2.47 -10.14 7.02
C ILE A 50 3.63 -9.22 7.38
N TYR A 51 3.70 -8.08 6.69
CA TYR A 51 4.69 -7.04 6.89
C TYR A 51 4.01 -5.73 7.25
N LEU A 52 4.65 -4.96 8.11
CA LEU A 52 4.28 -3.58 8.42
C LEU A 52 5.25 -2.64 7.72
N LYS A 53 4.72 -1.63 7.04
CA LYS A 53 5.52 -0.55 6.47
C LYS A 53 4.94 0.80 6.87
N ALA A 54 5.78 1.82 6.95
CA ALA A 54 5.31 3.19 7.07
C ALA A 54 4.39 3.50 5.89
N ARG A 55 3.26 4.15 6.16
CA ARG A 55 2.38 4.66 5.12
C ARG A 55 3.11 5.83 4.48
N GLU A 56 3.47 5.66 3.22
CA GLU A 56 3.91 6.79 2.40
C GLU A 56 2.71 7.75 2.35
N LYS A 57 2.86 8.95 2.93
CA LYS A 57 1.90 10.02 2.70
C LYS A 57 1.90 10.24 1.19
N ASP A 58 0.78 9.97 0.54
CA ASP A 58 0.57 10.37 -0.84
C ASP A 58 0.81 11.88 -0.95
N ALA A 59 2.03 12.27 -1.34
CA ALA A 59 2.31 13.55 -1.96
C ALA A 59 1.77 13.58 -3.42
N ALA A 60 0.96 12.58 -3.80
CA ALA A 60 0.43 12.35 -5.14
C ALA A 60 -1.07 12.72 -5.28
N ALA A 61 -1.53 13.72 -4.52
CA ALA A 61 -2.77 14.44 -4.80
C ALA A 61 -2.55 15.95 -5.04
N VAL A 62 -1.30 16.40 -5.20
CA VAL A 62 -1.02 17.69 -5.84
C VAL A 62 -0.87 17.39 -7.33
N LYS A 63 -1.98 17.42 -8.08
CA LYS A 63 -1.88 17.77 -9.51
C LYS A 63 -1.02 19.04 -9.55
N PRO A 64 0.10 19.10 -10.29
CA PRO A 64 0.73 20.37 -10.56
C PRO A 64 -0.33 21.21 -11.27
N ALA A 65 -0.91 22.18 -10.57
CA ALA A 65 -1.62 23.25 -11.26
C ALA A 65 -0.58 23.86 -12.20
N ALA A 66 -0.89 23.89 -13.49
CA ALA A 66 -0.06 24.48 -14.51
C ALA A 66 0.48 25.84 -14.02
N PRO A 67 1.73 26.21 -14.31
CA PRO A 67 2.21 27.55 -13.99
C PRO A 67 1.28 28.54 -14.70
N ALA A 68 0.70 29.46 -13.92
CA ALA A 68 -0.05 30.58 -14.46
C ALA A 68 0.82 31.31 -15.50
N PRO A 69 0.29 31.70 -16.67
CA PRO A 69 1.03 32.53 -17.59
C PRO A 69 1.43 33.82 -16.86
N ALA A 70 2.68 34.24 -17.08
CA ALA A 70 3.18 35.51 -16.56
C ALA A 70 2.33 36.63 -17.15
N ASP A 71 1.38 37.16 -16.38
CA ASP A 71 0.75 38.43 -16.70
C ASP A 71 1.81 39.53 -16.55
N GLU A 72 2.21 40.01 -17.72
CA GLU A 72 2.82 41.28 -18.08
C GLU A 72 2.76 42.34 -16.96
N LEU A 73 3.90 42.57 -16.31
CA LEU A 73 4.14 43.82 -15.58
C LEU A 73 4.53 44.90 -16.60
N ASP A 74 3.52 45.56 -17.19
CA ASP A 74 3.69 46.87 -17.81
C ASP A 74 3.80 47.93 -16.69
N PHE A 75 5.02 48.42 -16.46
CA PHE A 75 5.31 49.61 -15.64
C PHE A 75 5.58 50.81 -16.55
#